data_AF-A0A6C0DLL3-F1
#
_entry.id   AF-A0A6C0DLL3-F1
#
_cell.length_a   1.000
_cell.length_b   1.000
_cell.length_c   1.000
_cell.angle_alpha   90.00
_cell.angle_beta   90.00
_cell.angle_gamma   90.00
#
_symmetry.space_group_name_H-M   'P 1'
#
loop_
_entity.id
_entity.type
_entity.pdbx_description
1 polymer ?
#
loop_
_entity_poly.entity_id
_entity_poly.type
_entity_poly.pdbx_seq_one_letter_code
_entity_poly.pdbx_strand_id
1 'polypeptide(L)'
;MVGDTKPLDEKSCSRCGEKKEVDKFIKNRNICKICDNKRKKENWDKAIENIVTDANQKCNTCNETKQIASFVKNTKKCTDCNNKKRRLRYQTDENHRLNAIQQASEFKHKKVIERRQLKLQEIGENNKKCSVCFTIKPKDRFRHNRLRCKDCERDEPIQKFIRNVRSRIYIALNQTKENHTNEYLGISNIEYIKWICHYNDKYTLENRGKEWHIDHVIPLSKFNLENKAEQLIAFNWRNTMPLSPKENLSKNCRIIKTQIEQHYKKLVDYHKEKNIEIPQEFIDLFAKHLVDGNPLKPSLPLTTGNVCEDLG
;
A
#
# COMPACT_ATOMS: atom_id res chain seq x y z
N MET A 1 -18.84 -28.61 48.93
CA MET A 1 -20.31 -28.78 48.93
C MET A 1 -20.75 -28.95 47.48
N VAL A 2 -21.22 -30.14 47.14
CA VAL A 2 -21.77 -30.43 45.81
C VAL A 2 -23.10 -29.70 45.75
N GLY A 3 -23.16 -28.61 44.98
CA GLY A 3 -24.38 -27.80 44.90
C GLY A 3 -25.50 -28.58 44.20
N ASP A 4 -26.68 -28.56 44.81
CA ASP A 4 -27.88 -29.19 44.27
C ASP A 4 -28.16 -28.66 42.85
N THR A 5 -28.05 -29.55 41.87
CA THR A 5 -28.41 -29.24 40.47
C THR A 5 -29.93 -29.26 40.39
N LYS A 6 -30.54 -28.09 40.11
CA LYS A 6 -31.97 -27.99 39.80
C LYS A 6 -32.34 -29.07 38.77
N PRO A 7 -33.46 -29.79 38.95
CA PRO A 7 -33.95 -30.71 37.93
C PRO A 7 -34.00 -29.98 36.60
N LEU A 8 -33.36 -30.54 35.58
CA LEU A 8 -33.50 -30.03 34.22
C LEU A 8 -34.97 -30.23 33.84
N ASP A 9 -35.71 -29.14 33.69
CA ASP A 9 -37.07 -29.18 33.18
C ASP A 9 -37.03 -29.82 31.78
N GLU A 10 -37.51 -31.06 31.68
CA GLU A 10 -37.59 -31.79 30.42
C GLU A 10 -38.97 -31.64 29.80
N LYS A 11 -38.99 -31.49 28.48
CA LYS A 11 -40.22 -31.42 27.68
C LYS A 11 -40.18 -32.46 26.58
N SER A 12 -41.33 -33.03 26.24
CA SER A 12 -41.47 -33.93 25.08
C SER A 12 -41.74 -33.16 23.79
N CYS A 13 -41.04 -33.52 22.73
CA CYS A 13 -41.25 -32.96 21.40
C CYS A 13 -42.51 -33.53 20.74
N SER A 14 -43.44 -32.67 20.30
CA SER A 14 -44.65 -33.07 19.59
C SER A 14 -44.40 -33.67 18.19
N ARG A 15 -43.16 -33.60 17.68
CA ARG A 15 -42.76 -34.12 16.37
C ARG A 15 -41.98 -35.43 16.43
N CYS A 16 -41.00 -35.54 17.33
CA CYS A 16 -40.16 -36.74 17.46
C CYS A 16 -40.43 -37.57 18.72
N GLY A 17 -41.31 -37.12 19.62
CA GLY A 17 -41.67 -37.81 20.87
C GLY A 17 -40.59 -37.78 21.96
N GLU A 18 -39.34 -37.51 21.61
CA GLU A 18 -38.20 -37.48 22.54
C GLU A 18 -38.34 -36.41 23.63
N LYS A 19 -37.99 -36.78 24.87
CA LYS A 19 -37.79 -35.86 25.99
C LYS A 19 -36.44 -35.16 25.85
N LYS A 20 -36.43 -33.84 25.94
CA LYS A 20 -35.21 -33.02 25.87
C LYS A 20 -35.30 -31.86 26.86
N GLU A 21 -34.16 -31.28 27.19
CA GLU A 21 -34.05 -30.03 27.95
C GLU A 21 -34.82 -28.89 27.26
N VAL A 22 -35.44 -27.98 28.04
CA VAL A 22 -36.21 -26.83 27.51
C VAL A 22 -35.40 -25.96 26.53
N ASP A 23 -34.08 -25.83 26.72
CA ASP A 23 -33.20 -25.04 25.85
C ASP A 23 -33.14 -25.59 24.41
N LYS A 24 -33.44 -26.88 24.20
CA LYS A 24 -33.51 -27.52 22.89
C LYS A 24 -34.86 -27.28 22.19
N PHE A 25 -35.80 -26.59 22.82
CA PHE A 25 -37.09 -26.22 22.25
C PHE A 25 -37.11 -24.81 21.68
N ILE A 26 -38.06 -24.56 20.79
CA ILE A 26 -38.36 -23.20 20.35
C ILE A 26 -39.16 -22.52 21.45
N LYS A 27 -38.78 -21.26 21.76
CA LYS A 27 -39.49 -20.43 22.74
C LYS A 27 -41.00 -20.46 22.45
N ASN A 28 -41.79 -20.78 23.48
CA ASN A 28 -43.25 -20.88 23.45
C ASN A 28 -43.83 -21.93 22.48
N ARG A 29 -43.08 -22.98 22.12
CA ARG A 29 -43.58 -24.12 21.31
C ARG A 29 -43.21 -25.46 21.95
N ASN A 30 -43.89 -26.53 21.55
CA ASN A 30 -43.60 -27.91 21.97
C ASN A 30 -42.82 -28.71 20.90
N ILE A 31 -42.09 -28.01 20.03
CA ILE A 31 -41.27 -28.61 18.96
C ILE A 31 -39.80 -28.32 19.25
N CYS A 32 -38.94 -29.34 19.17
CA CYS A 32 -37.50 -29.18 19.33
C CYS A 32 -36.86 -28.48 18.13
N LYS A 33 -35.76 -27.76 18.36
CA LYS A 33 -35.01 -27.00 17.33
C LYS A 33 -34.58 -27.89 16.16
N ILE A 34 -34.24 -29.15 16.41
CA ILE A 34 -33.86 -30.12 15.38
C ILE A 34 -35.03 -30.41 14.44
N CYS A 35 -36.21 -30.72 14.98
CA CYS A 35 -37.41 -31.00 14.19
C CYS A 35 -37.87 -29.77 13.38
N ASP A 36 -37.76 -28.57 13.96
CA ASP A 36 -38.08 -27.34 13.24
C ASP A 36 -37.08 -27.03 12.12
N ASN A 37 -35.78 -27.23 12.37
CA ASN A 37 -34.74 -27.07 11.36
C ASN A 37 -34.92 -28.07 10.20
N LYS A 38 -35.24 -29.34 10.50
CA LYS A 38 -35.54 -30.35 9.47
C LYS A 38 -36.74 -29.92 8.61
N ARG A 39 -37.84 -29.51 9.23
CA ARG A 39 -39.03 -29.00 8.53
C ARG A 39 -38.71 -27.77 7.67
N LYS A 40 -37.90 -26.84 8.19
CA LYS A 40 -37.48 -25.64 7.44
C LYS A 40 -36.65 -26.03 6.22
N LYS A 41 -35.74 -26.99 6.35
CA LYS A 41 -34.94 -27.52 5.25
C LYS A 41 -35.82 -28.18 4.19
N GLU A 42 -36.72 -29.08 4.59
CA GLU A 42 -37.69 -29.72 3.67
C GLU A 42 -38.55 -28.70 2.91
N ASN A 43 -39.01 -27.64 3.59
CA ASN A 43 -39.76 -26.57 2.94
C ASN A 43 -38.89 -25.76 1.97
N TRP A 44 -37.60 -25.61 2.26
CA TRP A 44 -36.63 -24.93 1.39
C TRP A 44 -36.34 -25.77 0.15
N ASP A 45 -36.08 -27.07 0.32
CA ASP A 45 -35.82 -28.01 -0.76
C ASP A 45 -37.02 -28.07 -1.73
N LYS A 46 -38.25 -28.15 -1.20
CA LYS A 46 -39.48 -28.03 -2.01
C LYS A 46 -39.62 -26.69 -2.72
N ALA A 47 -39.17 -25.59 -2.10
CA ALA A 47 -39.20 -24.28 -2.73
C ALA A 47 -38.17 -24.18 -3.87
N ILE A 48 -36.98 -24.78 -3.73
CA ILE A 48 -35.99 -24.88 -4.81
C ILE A 48 -36.55 -25.71 -5.97
N GLU A 49 -37.15 -26.86 -5.71
CA GLU A 49 -37.70 -27.75 -6.75
C GLU A 49 -38.76 -27.04 -7.62
N ASN A 50 -39.59 -26.20 -6.99
CA ASN A 50 -40.56 -25.32 -7.68
C ASN A 50 -39.92 -24.12 -8.42
N ILE A 51 -38.65 -23.79 -8.16
CA ILE A 51 -37.88 -22.74 -8.86
C ILE A 51 -37.10 -23.35 -10.03
N VAL A 52 -36.61 -24.59 -9.89
CA VAL A 52 -35.85 -25.32 -10.92
C VAL A 52 -36.76 -25.83 -12.03
N THR A 53 -38.00 -26.19 -11.72
CA THR A 53 -39.06 -26.25 -12.72
C THR A 53 -39.28 -24.82 -13.20
N ASP A 54 -39.10 -24.54 -14.50
CA ASP A 54 -39.17 -23.22 -15.14
C ASP A 54 -40.63 -22.69 -15.16
N ALA A 55 -41.20 -22.64 -13.96
CA ALA A 55 -42.59 -22.39 -13.69
C ALA A 55 -42.83 -20.91 -13.94
N ASN A 56 -43.62 -20.66 -14.96
CA ASN A 56 -43.99 -19.35 -15.42
C ASN A 56 -45.30 -18.92 -14.78
N GLN A 57 -45.39 -17.64 -14.41
CA GLN A 57 -46.56 -17.05 -13.80
C GLN A 57 -46.93 -15.76 -14.55
N LYS A 58 -48.24 -15.53 -14.74
CA LYS A 58 -48.76 -14.30 -15.36
C LYS A 58 -48.89 -13.19 -14.33
N CYS A 59 -48.36 -12.00 -14.64
CA CYS A 59 -48.49 -10.82 -13.79
C CYS A 59 -49.86 -10.19 -13.88
N ASN A 60 -50.51 -9.91 -12.75
CA ASN A 60 -51.81 -9.24 -12.72
C ASN A 60 -51.76 -7.72 -13.03
N THR A 61 -50.56 -7.13 -13.16
CA THR A 61 -50.38 -5.69 -13.41
C THR A 61 -49.97 -5.40 -14.84
N CYS A 62 -48.98 -6.11 -15.40
CA CYS A 62 -48.58 -5.95 -16.80
C CYS A 62 -49.10 -7.05 -17.73
N ASN A 63 -49.78 -8.08 -17.21
CA ASN A 63 -50.28 -9.23 -17.97
C ASN A 63 -49.22 -10.06 -18.71
N GLU A 64 -47.93 -9.76 -18.52
CA GLU A 64 -46.82 -10.56 -19.06
C GLU A 64 -46.62 -11.83 -18.24
N THR A 65 -46.27 -12.92 -18.93
CA THR A 65 -45.83 -14.18 -18.33
C THR A 65 -44.33 -14.11 -18.08
N LYS A 66 -43.92 -14.28 -16.82
CA LYS A 66 -42.51 -14.24 -16.40
C LYS A 66 -42.21 -15.44 -15.48
N GLN A 67 -40.94 -15.76 -15.31
CA GLN A 67 -40.51 -16.75 -14.32
C GLN A 67 -40.96 -16.37 -12.91
N ILE A 68 -41.36 -17.34 -12.09
CA ILE A 68 -41.80 -17.12 -10.69
C ILE A 68 -40.75 -16.36 -9.86
N ALA A 69 -39.46 -16.56 -10.12
CA ALA A 69 -38.38 -15.81 -9.45
C ALA A 69 -38.47 -14.28 -9.63
N SER A 70 -39.13 -13.82 -10.70
CA SER A 70 -39.36 -12.40 -10.99
C SER A 70 -40.63 -11.84 -10.32
N PHE A 71 -41.25 -12.57 -9.40
CA PHE A 71 -42.43 -12.14 -8.65
C PHE A 71 -42.13 -11.77 -7.22
N VAL A 72 -42.88 -10.80 -6.68
CA VAL A 72 -42.81 -10.51 -5.25
C VAL A 72 -43.38 -11.71 -4.49
N LYS A 73 -42.63 -12.16 -3.47
CA LYS A 73 -42.95 -13.35 -2.66
C LYS A 73 -44.42 -13.37 -2.24
N ASN A 74 -45.10 -14.49 -2.51
CA ASN A 74 -46.52 -14.73 -2.21
C ASN A 74 -47.49 -13.76 -2.92
N THR A 75 -47.13 -13.23 -4.09
CA THR A 75 -48.02 -12.35 -4.87
C THR A 75 -48.02 -12.70 -6.36
N LYS A 76 -49.09 -12.29 -7.07
CA LYS A 76 -49.18 -12.35 -8.54
C LYS A 76 -48.64 -11.10 -9.25
N LYS A 77 -47.83 -10.31 -8.55
CA LYS A 77 -47.26 -9.06 -9.07
C LYS A 77 -45.76 -9.23 -9.31
N CYS A 78 -45.31 -8.91 -10.52
CA CYS A 78 -43.87 -8.96 -10.84
C CYS A 78 -43.09 -7.87 -10.10
N THR A 79 -41.81 -8.11 -9.86
CA THR A 79 -40.88 -7.19 -9.20
C THR A 79 -40.83 -5.84 -9.91
N ASP A 80 -40.85 -5.81 -11.24
CA ASP A 80 -40.85 -4.60 -12.05
C ASP A 80 -42.08 -3.73 -11.78
N CYS A 81 -43.28 -4.31 -11.86
CA CYS A 81 -44.53 -3.59 -11.57
C CYS A 81 -44.58 -3.13 -10.11
N ASN A 82 -43.99 -3.89 -9.19
CA ASN A 82 -43.89 -3.47 -7.80
C ASN A 82 -42.94 -2.28 -7.62
N ASN A 83 -41.76 -2.33 -8.24
CA ASN A 83 -40.78 -1.26 -8.23
C ASN A 83 -41.32 0.01 -8.91
N LYS A 84 -42.03 -0.12 -10.04
CA LYS A 84 -42.72 1.00 -10.70
C LYS A 84 -43.74 1.66 -9.76
N LYS A 85 -44.56 0.86 -9.07
CA LYS A 85 -45.50 1.39 -8.06
C LYS A 85 -44.78 2.08 -6.90
N ARG A 86 -43.69 1.53 -6.39
CA ARG A 86 -42.88 2.15 -5.31
C ARG A 86 -42.27 3.48 -5.75
N ARG A 87 -41.69 3.54 -6.96
CA ARG A 87 -41.14 4.76 -7.54
C ARG A 87 -42.22 5.83 -7.72
N LEU A 88 -43.37 5.44 -8.28
CA LEU A 88 -44.50 6.36 -8.45
C LEU A 88 -44.96 6.91 -7.11
N ARG A 89 -45.16 6.05 -6.09
CA ARG A 89 -45.53 6.50 -4.74
C ARG A 89 -44.52 7.50 -4.18
N TYR A 90 -43.22 7.23 -4.32
CA TYR A 90 -42.18 8.15 -3.86
C TYR A 90 -42.21 9.51 -4.60
N GLN A 91 -42.61 9.53 -5.87
CA GLN A 91 -42.75 10.77 -6.65
C GLN A 91 -44.01 11.55 -6.30
N THR A 92 -45.13 10.87 -6.10
CA THR A 92 -46.46 11.50 -5.96
C THR A 92 -46.87 11.79 -4.51
N ASP A 93 -46.37 11.04 -3.54
CA ASP A 93 -46.72 11.15 -2.12
C ASP A 93 -45.57 11.82 -1.34
N GLU A 94 -45.70 13.13 -1.13
CA GLU A 94 -44.70 13.96 -0.45
C GLU A 94 -44.40 13.45 0.96
N ASN A 95 -45.45 13.12 1.72
CA ASN A 95 -45.31 12.64 3.10
C ASN A 95 -44.54 11.31 3.15
N HIS A 96 -44.82 10.40 2.20
CA HIS A 96 -44.06 9.16 2.08
C HIS A 96 -42.58 9.43 1.74
N ARG A 97 -42.31 10.36 0.83
CA ARG A 97 -40.95 10.75 0.43
C ARG A 97 -40.15 11.32 1.60
N LEU A 98 -40.72 12.29 2.32
CA LEU A 98 -40.09 12.91 3.49
C LEU A 98 -39.78 11.87 4.57
N ASN A 99 -40.74 11.00 4.89
CA ASN A 99 -40.53 9.92 5.86
C ASN A 99 -39.42 8.95 5.44
N ALA A 100 -39.36 8.57 4.16
CA ALA A 100 -38.31 7.68 3.65
C ALA A 100 -36.92 8.33 3.72
N ILE A 101 -36.81 9.63 3.44
CA ILE A 101 -35.57 10.40 3.58
C ILE A 101 -35.14 10.45 5.05
N GLN A 102 -36.08 10.78 5.94
CA GLN A 102 -35.83 10.86 7.37
C GLN A 102 -35.31 9.53 7.93
N GLN A 103 -35.99 8.43 7.65
CA GLN A 103 -35.58 7.09 8.08
C GLN A 103 -34.18 6.71 7.55
N ALA A 104 -33.89 7.02 6.29
CA ALA A 104 -32.58 6.74 5.71
C ALA A 104 -31.47 7.59 6.36
N SER A 105 -31.76 8.85 6.68
CA SER A 105 -30.84 9.76 7.38
C SER A 105 -30.56 9.28 8.80
N GLU A 106 -31.61 8.97 9.57
CA GLU A 106 -31.52 8.44 10.93
C GLU A 106 -30.74 7.13 10.97
N PHE A 107 -31.01 6.21 10.04
CA PHE A 107 -30.26 4.96 9.94
C PHE A 107 -28.76 5.18 9.70
N LYS A 108 -28.42 6.07 8.75
CA LYS A 108 -27.02 6.42 8.47
C LYS A 108 -26.36 7.05 9.70
N HIS A 109 -27.04 7.98 10.36
CA HIS A 109 -26.54 8.65 11.56
C HIS A 109 -26.30 7.66 12.71
N LYS A 110 -27.28 6.78 12.98
CA LYS A 110 -27.17 5.71 13.96
C LYS A 110 -25.97 4.81 13.66
N LYS A 111 -25.77 4.41 12.40
CA LYS A 111 -24.61 3.59 11.99
C LYS A 111 -23.28 4.30 12.20
N VAL A 112 -23.21 5.62 12.00
CA VAL A 112 -22.01 6.41 12.29
C VAL A 112 -21.72 6.44 13.79
N ILE A 113 -22.75 6.65 14.63
CA ILE A 113 -22.61 6.61 16.09
C ILE A 113 -22.13 5.24 16.56
N GLU A 114 -22.78 4.16 16.11
CA GLU A 114 -22.40 2.78 16.46
C GLU A 114 -20.93 2.50 16.12
N ARG A 115 -20.47 2.87 14.92
CA ARG A 115 -19.05 2.72 14.51
C ARG A 115 -18.11 3.55 15.37
N ARG A 116 -18.51 4.78 15.75
CA ARG A 116 -17.70 5.65 16.62
C ARG A 116 -17.57 5.08 18.02
N GLN A 117 -18.66 4.53 18.58
CA GLN A 117 -18.67 3.88 19.90
C GLN A 117 -17.78 2.64 19.91
N LEU A 118 -17.91 1.75 18.91
CA LEU A 118 -17.04 0.58 18.76
C LEU A 118 -15.56 0.97 18.69
N LYS A 119 -15.24 2.01 17.92
CA LYS A 119 -13.86 2.51 17.79
C LYS A 119 -13.32 3.08 19.11
N LEU A 120 -14.16 3.80 19.87
CA LEU A 120 -13.80 4.32 21.19
C LEU A 120 -13.57 3.17 22.19
N GLN A 121 -14.37 2.10 22.14
CA GLN A 121 -14.17 0.91 22.96
C GLN A 121 -12.89 0.14 22.61
N GLU A 122 -12.55 0.02 21.32
CA GLU A 122 -11.34 -0.72 20.89
C GLU A 122 -10.04 0.05 21.13
N ILE A 123 -10.02 1.36 20.80
CA ILE A 123 -8.77 2.14 20.68
C ILE A 123 -8.65 3.20 21.80
N GLY A 124 -9.77 3.60 22.40
CA GLY A 124 -9.82 4.72 23.35
C GLY A 124 -9.87 6.09 22.68
N GLU A 125 -10.10 7.12 23.49
CA GLU A 125 -10.11 8.51 23.04
C GLU A 125 -8.70 9.00 22.69
N ASN A 126 -8.59 9.89 21.70
CA ASN A 126 -7.32 10.48 21.26
C ASN A 126 -6.20 9.54 20.84
N ASN A 127 -6.56 8.29 20.57
CA ASN A 127 -5.68 7.26 20.10
C ASN A 127 -5.97 6.86 18.66
N LYS A 128 -4.99 6.22 18.03
CA LYS A 128 -5.09 5.65 16.69
C LYS A 128 -4.30 4.35 16.62
N LYS A 129 -4.87 3.35 15.97
CA LYS A 129 -4.19 2.09 15.67
C LYS A 129 -3.33 2.27 14.42
N CYS A 130 -2.05 1.96 14.52
CA CYS A 130 -1.14 2.02 13.38
C CYS A 130 -1.49 0.92 12.36
N SER A 131 -1.57 1.28 11.08
CA SER A 131 -1.81 0.32 9.99
C SER A 131 -0.67 -0.68 9.74
N VAL A 132 0.54 -0.38 10.22
CA VAL A 132 1.74 -1.19 9.97
C VAL A 132 2.11 -2.04 11.18
N CYS A 133 2.29 -1.42 12.35
CA CYS A 133 2.68 -2.15 13.57
C CYS A 133 1.48 -2.59 14.42
N PHE A 134 0.25 -2.23 14.02
CA PHE A 134 -1.01 -2.55 14.72
C PHE A 134 -1.12 -2.09 16.18
N THR A 135 -0.11 -1.39 16.70
CA THR A 135 -0.10 -0.81 18.03
C THR A 135 -1.01 0.41 18.11
N ILE A 136 -1.74 0.52 19.22
CA ILE A 136 -2.49 1.71 19.58
C ILE A 136 -1.50 2.74 20.12
N LYS A 137 -1.48 3.92 19.51
CA LYS A 137 -0.62 5.04 19.90
C LYS A 137 -1.46 6.32 19.98
N PRO A 138 -1.04 7.34 20.74
CA PRO A 138 -1.75 8.61 20.75
C PRO A 138 -1.65 9.31 19.37
N LYS A 139 -2.66 10.12 19.03
CA LYS A 139 -2.81 10.73 17.69
C LYS A 139 -1.62 11.60 17.27
N ASP A 140 -0.91 12.21 18.22
CA ASP A 140 0.29 13.02 18.01
C ASP A 140 1.46 12.23 17.42
N ARG A 141 1.50 10.91 17.65
CA ARG A 141 2.46 9.98 17.03
C ARG A 141 2.13 9.70 15.56
N PHE A 142 1.11 10.32 14.99
CA PHE A 142 0.74 10.21 13.58
C PHE A 142 0.83 11.59 12.90
N ARG A 143 1.12 11.61 11.60
CA ARG A 143 0.93 12.83 10.79
C ARG A 143 -0.55 13.01 10.46
N HIS A 144 -0.94 14.24 10.13
CA HIS A 144 -2.31 14.57 9.74
C HIS A 144 -2.79 13.64 8.61
N ASN A 145 -3.98 13.07 8.77
CA ASN A 145 -4.60 12.11 7.84
C ASN A 145 -3.79 10.84 7.51
N ARG A 146 -2.77 10.47 8.29
CA ARG A 146 -2.00 9.23 8.08
C ARG A 146 -2.39 8.13 9.05
N LEU A 147 -2.49 6.89 8.56
CA LEU A 147 -2.75 5.69 9.38
C LEU A 147 -1.47 5.01 9.85
N ARG A 148 -0.31 5.39 9.32
CA ARG A 148 1.01 4.91 9.75
C ARG A 148 1.57 5.85 10.80
N CYS A 149 2.11 5.31 11.89
CA CYS A 149 2.73 6.14 12.93
C CYS A 149 4.09 6.68 12.44
N LYS A 150 4.54 7.79 13.03
CA LYS A 150 5.80 8.48 12.72
C LYS A 150 7.01 7.55 12.83
N ASP A 151 7.01 6.64 13.82
CA ASP A 151 8.09 5.66 14.02
C ASP A 151 8.14 4.69 12.83
N CYS A 152 7.01 4.07 12.48
CA CYS A 152 6.95 3.18 11.33
C CYS A 152 7.28 3.90 10.03
N GLU A 153 6.85 5.15 9.83
CA GLU A 153 7.23 5.95 8.65
C GLU A 153 8.75 6.18 8.61
N ARG A 154 9.35 6.45 9.78
CA ARG A 154 10.80 6.64 9.92
C ARG A 154 11.56 5.34 9.63
N ASP A 155 11.06 4.20 10.07
CA ASP A 155 11.74 2.91 9.93
C ASP A 155 11.52 2.25 8.56
N GLU A 156 10.72 2.85 7.69
CA GLU A 156 10.56 2.40 6.31
C GLU A 156 11.92 2.42 5.58
N PRO A 157 12.43 1.28 5.08
CA PRO A 157 13.79 1.20 4.55
C PRO A 157 14.10 2.20 3.44
N ILE A 158 13.17 2.41 2.50
CA ILE A 158 13.34 3.33 1.37
C ILE A 158 13.42 4.79 1.88
N GLN A 159 12.48 5.22 2.71
CA GLN A 159 12.48 6.57 3.30
C GLN A 159 13.67 6.78 4.22
N LYS A 160 14.10 5.75 4.96
CA LYS A 160 15.30 5.78 5.78
C LYS A 160 16.55 5.96 4.91
N PHE A 161 16.65 5.26 3.79
CA PHE A 161 17.73 5.44 2.81
C PHE A 161 17.76 6.87 2.27
N ILE A 162 16.63 7.35 1.73
CA ILE A 162 16.50 8.69 1.13
C ILE A 162 16.86 9.79 2.14
N ARG A 163 16.34 9.70 3.37
CA ARG A 163 16.65 10.67 4.43
C ARG A 163 18.13 10.70 4.78
N ASN A 164 18.79 9.55 4.82
CA ASN A 164 20.21 9.48 5.12
C ASN A 164 21.06 10.09 4.00
N VAL A 165 20.75 9.78 2.74
CA VAL A 165 21.46 10.37 1.58
C VAL A 165 21.31 11.89 1.59
N ARG A 166 20.07 12.38 1.73
CA ARG A 166 19.80 13.82 1.85
C ARG A 166 20.55 14.47 3.00
N SER A 167 20.55 13.84 4.17
CA SER A 167 21.25 14.33 5.35
C SER A 167 22.76 14.43 5.13
N ARG A 168 23.37 13.43 4.48
CA ARG A 168 24.81 13.44 4.17
C ARG A 168 25.19 14.57 3.22
N ILE A 169 24.44 14.76 2.14
CA ILE A 169 24.65 15.88 1.20
C ILE A 169 24.44 17.22 1.92
N TYR A 170 23.39 17.33 2.74
CA TYR A 170 23.15 18.53 3.53
C TYR A 170 24.26 18.83 4.53
N ILE A 171 24.81 17.82 5.22
CA ILE A 171 25.92 18.02 6.16
C ILE A 171 27.19 18.49 5.41
N ALA A 172 27.44 17.93 4.23
CA ALA A 172 28.63 18.26 3.44
C ALA A 172 28.57 19.66 2.80
N LEU A 173 27.39 20.11 2.36
CA LEU A 173 27.20 21.42 1.71
C LEU A 173 26.68 22.50 2.67
N ASN A 174 25.97 22.11 3.73
CA ASN A 174 25.37 23.00 4.72
C ASN A 174 24.61 24.18 4.05
N GLN A 175 25.02 25.42 4.29
CA GLN A 175 24.40 26.64 3.76
C GLN A 175 24.60 26.82 2.25
N THR A 176 25.54 26.10 1.61
CA THR A 176 25.77 26.21 0.15
C THR A 176 24.91 25.26 -0.67
N LYS A 177 24.02 24.49 -0.01
CA LYS A 177 23.15 23.54 -0.68
C LYS A 177 21.96 24.26 -1.33
N GLU A 178 21.99 24.38 -2.65
CA GLU A 178 20.94 25.04 -3.42
C GLU A 178 19.98 24.04 -4.09
N ASN A 179 20.50 22.94 -4.65
CA ASN A 179 19.70 22.04 -5.50
C ASN A 179 18.96 20.95 -4.71
N HIS A 180 17.98 20.29 -5.30
CA HIS A 180 17.38 19.10 -4.70
C HIS A 180 18.32 17.89 -4.73
N THR A 181 18.12 16.95 -3.79
CA THR A 181 19.00 15.77 -3.63
C THR A 181 19.17 14.96 -4.92
N ASN A 182 18.10 14.80 -5.69
CA ASN A 182 18.10 14.08 -6.97
C ASN A 182 18.93 14.78 -8.05
N GLU A 183 19.05 16.10 -8.01
CA GLU A 183 19.90 16.86 -8.95
C GLU A 183 21.37 16.59 -8.67
N TYR A 184 21.79 16.61 -7.40
CA TYR A 184 23.15 16.22 -7.00
C TYR A 184 23.45 14.76 -7.34
N LEU A 185 22.49 13.85 -7.11
CA LEU A 185 22.66 12.46 -7.47
C LEU A 185 22.70 12.25 -8.99
N GLY A 186 22.08 13.13 -9.79
CA GLY A 186 21.93 12.98 -11.25
C GLY A 186 20.86 11.98 -11.70
N ILE A 187 20.14 11.36 -10.75
CA ILE A 187 19.05 10.39 -11.00
C ILE A 187 17.99 10.46 -9.88
N SER A 188 16.84 9.82 -10.11
CA SER A 188 15.81 9.70 -9.07
C SER A 188 16.27 8.85 -7.88
N ASN A 189 15.69 9.09 -6.70
CA ASN A 189 16.00 8.29 -5.51
C ASN A 189 15.74 6.78 -5.69
N ILE A 190 14.74 6.43 -6.51
CA ILE A 190 14.37 5.03 -6.78
C ILE A 190 15.44 4.39 -7.66
N GLU A 191 15.87 5.08 -8.72
CA GLU A 191 16.96 4.60 -9.58
C GLU A 191 18.29 4.50 -8.82
N TYR A 192 18.53 5.42 -7.89
CA TYR A 192 19.73 5.36 -7.06
C TYR A 192 19.75 4.14 -6.14
N ILE A 193 18.60 3.79 -5.55
CA ILE A 193 18.46 2.55 -4.79
C ILE A 193 18.73 1.33 -5.67
N LYS A 194 18.20 1.31 -6.91
CA LYS A 194 18.44 0.21 -7.85
C LYS A 194 19.93 0.04 -8.16
N TRP A 195 20.64 1.15 -8.44
CA TRP A 195 22.10 1.11 -8.67
C TRP A 195 22.85 0.52 -7.46
N ILE A 196 22.59 1.03 -6.26
CA ILE A 196 23.31 0.61 -5.07
C ILE A 196 23.04 -0.87 -4.73
N CYS A 197 21.80 -1.34 -4.91
CA CYS A 197 21.44 -2.75 -4.69
C CYS A 197 21.93 -3.66 -5.82
N HIS A 198 22.09 -3.17 -7.06
CA HIS A 198 22.66 -3.93 -8.17
C HIS A 198 24.14 -4.27 -7.96
N TYR A 199 24.84 -3.48 -7.13
CA TYR A 199 26.28 -3.64 -6.93
C TYR A 199 26.67 -4.97 -6.25
N ASN A 200 25.82 -5.49 -5.36
CA ASN A 200 26.02 -6.75 -4.64
C ASN A 200 24.69 -7.22 -4.02
N ASP A 201 24.25 -8.43 -4.36
CA ASP A 201 22.98 -9.01 -3.88
C ASP A 201 22.92 -9.16 -2.34
N LYS A 202 24.08 -9.18 -1.66
CA LYS A 202 24.14 -9.22 -0.19
C LYS A 202 23.80 -7.88 0.46
N TYR A 203 23.78 -6.78 -0.29
CA TYR A 203 23.56 -5.44 0.22
C TYR A 203 22.11 -5.00 -0.01
N THR A 204 21.27 -5.24 1.00
CA THR A 204 19.85 -4.89 0.98
C THR A 204 19.58 -3.61 1.77
N LEU A 205 18.42 -2.99 1.58
CA LEU A 205 18.06 -1.78 2.33
C LEU A 205 17.87 -2.05 3.82
N GLU A 206 17.48 -3.27 4.18
CA GLU A 206 17.23 -3.71 5.56
C GLU A 206 18.54 -3.84 6.35
N ASN A 207 19.61 -4.31 5.71
CA ASN A 207 20.90 -4.55 6.36
C ASN A 207 21.89 -3.37 6.23
N ARG A 208 21.49 -2.30 5.54
CA ARG A 208 22.24 -1.04 5.42
C ARG A 208 22.57 -0.44 6.79
N GLY A 209 23.82 0.00 6.95
CA GLY A 209 24.35 0.56 8.19
C GLY A 209 25.05 -0.49 9.04
N LYS A 210 24.57 -1.74 9.01
CA LYS A 210 25.17 -2.88 9.70
C LYS A 210 26.15 -3.63 8.80
N GLU A 211 25.72 -4.01 7.61
CA GLU A 211 26.51 -4.84 6.69
C GLU A 211 27.26 -4.01 5.63
N TRP A 212 26.75 -2.82 5.32
CA TRP A 212 27.36 -1.93 4.32
C TRP A 212 26.96 -0.45 4.51
N HIS A 213 27.82 0.44 4.04
CA HIS A 213 27.66 1.89 3.97
C HIS A 213 27.78 2.37 2.52
N ILE A 214 27.24 3.56 2.25
CA ILE A 214 27.49 4.26 0.97
C ILE A 214 28.80 5.03 1.15
N ASP A 215 29.72 4.85 0.22
CA ASP A 215 30.96 5.59 0.13
C ASP A 215 31.13 6.22 -1.26
N HIS A 216 32.02 7.21 -1.35
CA HIS A 216 32.39 7.83 -2.62
C HIS A 216 33.63 7.16 -3.18
N VAL A 217 33.62 6.80 -4.46
CA VAL A 217 34.75 6.14 -5.14
C VAL A 217 35.95 7.08 -5.11
N ILE A 218 35.78 8.30 -5.62
CA ILE A 218 36.67 9.43 -5.40
C ILE A 218 36.17 10.19 -4.15
N PRO A 219 36.97 10.28 -3.08
CA PRO A 219 36.56 10.93 -1.83
C PRO A 219 36.17 12.39 -2.01
N LEU A 220 35.16 12.87 -1.27
CA LEU A 220 34.71 14.27 -1.29
C LEU A 220 35.83 15.28 -1.01
N SER A 221 36.84 14.91 -0.23
CA SER A 221 38.01 15.75 0.07
C SER A 221 38.90 16.05 -1.14
N LYS A 222 38.62 15.44 -2.30
CA LYS A 222 39.34 15.67 -3.56
C LYS A 222 38.62 16.66 -4.48
N PHE A 223 37.46 17.15 -4.07
CA PHE A 223 36.66 18.12 -4.80
C PHE A 223 36.63 19.45 -4.07
N ASN A 224 36.59 20.53 -4.83
CA ASN A 224 36.27 21.85 -4.31
C ASN A 224 34.75 22.00 -4.21
N LEU A 225 34.22 21.83 -3.00
CA LEU A 225 32.77 21.94 -2.75
C LEU A 225 32.24 23.38 -2.79
N GLU A 226 33.08 24.40 -3.00
CA GLU A 226 32.60 25.76 -3.30
C GLU A 226 32.19 25.89 -4.78
N ASN A 227 32.75 25.03 -5.65
CA ASN A 227 32.40 25.00 -7.07
C ASN A 227 31.17 24.12 -7.31
N LYS A 228 30.09 24.73 -7.79
CA LYS A 228 28.80 24.04 -8.07
C LYS A 228 28.93 22.88 -9.06
N ALA A 229 29.76 23.01 -10.09
CA ALA A 229 29.98 21.92 -11.07
C ALA A 229 30.68 20.73 -10.41
N GLU A 230 31.70 20.99 -9.58
CA GLU A 230 32.38 19.93 -8.83
C GLU A 230 31.47 19.27 -7.78
N GLN A 231 30.55 20.02 -7.14
CA GLN A 231 29.54 19.42 -6.26
C GLN A 231 28.69 18.37 -6.99
N LEU A 232 28.22 18.69 -8.20
CA LEU A 232 27.39 17.77 -8.99
C LEU A 232 28.13 16.49 -9.38
N ILE A 233 29.43 16.59 -9.70
CA ILE A 233 30.27 15.44 -10.00
C ILE A 233 30.55 14.63 -8.72
N ALA A 234 30.89 15.31 -7.62
CA ALA A 234 31.26 14.71 -6.35
C ALA A 234 30.15 13.83 -5.76
N PHE A 235 28.91 14.32 -5.75
CA PHE A 235 27.76 13.61 -5.17
C PHE A 235 26.99 12.72 -6.17
N ASN A 236 27.39 12.68 -7.43
CA ASN A 236 26.69 11.91 -8.45
C ASN A 236 26.64 10.42 -8.11
N TRP A 237 25.57 9.74 -8.47
CA TRP A 237 25.43 8.30 -8.27
C TRP A 237 26.60 7.51 -8.88
N ARG A 238 27.15 7.99 -10.00
CA ARG A 238 28.32 7.39 -10.67
C ARG A 238 29.60 7.45 -9.84
N ASN A 239 29.73 8.38 -8.89
CA ASN A 239 30.86 8.45 -7.96
C ASN A 239 30.55 7.76 -6.60
N THR A 240 29.48 6.97 -6.50
CA THR A 240 29.09 6.31 -5.25
C THR A 240 29.04 4.79 -5.38
N MET A 241 29.40 4.11 -4.31
CA MET A 241 29.34 2.64 -4.24
C MET A 241 29.07 2.15 -2.81
N PRO A 242 28.51 0.95 -2.65
CA PRO A 242 28.43 0.32 -1.34
C PRO A 242 29.77 -0.32 -0.95
N LEU A 243 30.14 -0.20 0.32
CA LEU A 243 31.29 -0.85 0.95
C LEU A 243 30.88 -1.45 2.29
N SER A 244 31.56 -2.51 2.75
CA SER A 244 31.41 -2.94 4.13
C SER A 244 31.90 -1.86 5.11
N PRO A 245 31.39 -1.82 6.35
CA PRO A 245 31.88 -0.86 7.35
C PRO A 245 33.38 -0.96 7.59
N LYS A 246 33.93 -2.19 7.56
CA LYS A 246 35.36 -2.43 7.73
C LYS A 246 36.17 -1.80 6.60
N GLU A 247 35.80 -2.05 5.35
CA GLU A 247 36.48 -1.48 4.18
C GLU A 247 36.38 0.05 4.16
N ASN A 248 35.19 0.59 4.43
CA ASN A 248 34.96 2.03 4.47
C ASN A 248 35.84 2.73 5.52
N LEU A 249 35.88 2.19 6.74
CA LEU A 249 36.71 2.74 7.82
C LEU A 249 38.22 2.62 7.52
N SER A 250 38.65 1.49 6.93
CA SER A 250 40.04 1.30 6.53
C SER A 250 40.47 2.21 5.37
N LYS A 251 39.56 2.55 4.45
CA LYS A 251 39.83 3.43 3.31
C LYS A 251 40.20 4.84 3.75
N ASN A 252 39.51 5.40 4.75
CA ASN A 252 39.80 6.71 5.35
C ASN A 252 40.12 7.82 4.31
N CYS A 253 39.23 8.03 3.34
CA CYS A 253 39.38 9.01 2.25
C CYS A 253 40.62 8.81 1.34
N ARG A 254 41.20 7.61 1.30
CA ARG A 254 42.27 7.27 0.34
C ARG A 254 41.67 6.85 -1.00
N ILE A 255 42.40 7.16 -2.06
CA ILE A 255 42.13 6.70 -3.42
C ILE A 255 42.80 5.35 -3.59
N ILE A 256 42.01 4.31 -3.86
CA ILE A 256 42.51 2.95 -4.07
C ILE A 256 42.29 2.61 -5.55
N LYS A 257 43.38 2.48 -6.32
CA LYS A 257 43.31 2.26 -7.78
C LYS A 257 42.48 1.02 -8.14
N THR A 258 42.74 -0.11 -7.46
CA THR A 258 42.00 -1.37 -7.68
C THR A 258 40.50 -1.23 -7.42
N GLN A 259 40.10 -0.41 -6.45
CA GLN A 259 38.69 -0.11 -6.17
C GLN A 259 38.06 0.68 -7.32
N ILE A 260 38.79 1.66 -7.87
CA ILE A 260 38.32 2.47 -9.01
C ILE A 260 38.15 1.59 -10.25
N GLU A 261 39.12 0.72 -10.54
CA GLU A 261 39.04 -0.22 -11.67
C GLU A 261 37.81 -1.13 -11.57
N GLN A 262 37.61 -1.75 -10.39
CA GLN A 262 36.46 -2.62 -10.14
C GLN A 262 35.14 -1.85 -10.24
N HIS A 263 35.10 -0.63 -9.69
CA HIS A 263 33.93 0.22 -9.75
C HIS A 263 33.59 0.62 -11.19
N TYR A 264 34.58 1.08 -11.94
CA TYR A 264 34.42 1.52 -13.32
C TYR A 264 33.92 0.38 -14.21
N LYS A 265 34.46 -0.84 -14.03
CA LYS A 265 33.95 -2.03 -14.73
C LYS A 265 32.46 -2.25 -14.47
N LYS A 266 32.04 -2.26 -13.20
CA LYS A 266 30.61 -2.41 -12.83
C LYS A 266 29.75 -1.28 -13.36
N LEU A 267 30.27 -0.05 -13.38
CA LEU A 267 29.58 1.10 -13.91
C LEU A 267 29.32 0.95 -15.41
N VAL A 268 30.34 0.52 -16.17
CA VAL A 268 30.22 0.23 -17.61
C VAL A 268 29.21 -0.88 -17.87
N ASP A 269 29.26 -1.97 -17.11
CA ASP A 269 28.33 -3.09 -17.27
C ASP A 269 26.87 -2.66 -17.02
N TYR A 270 26.63 -1.85 -15.97
CA TYR A 270 25.30 -1.32 -15.68
C TYR A 270 24.78 -0.33 -16.73
N HIS A 271 25.65 0.53 -17.28
CA HIS A 271 25.30 1.45 -18.37
C HIS A 271 24.91 0.68 -19.64
N LYS A 272 25.63 -0.40 -19.97
CA LYS A 272 25.29 -1.30 -21.08
C LYS A 272 23.94 -1.99 -20.85
N GLU A 273 23.70 -2.51 -19.65
CA GLU A 273 22.42 -3.18 -19.30
C GLU A 273 21.23 -2.21 -19.43
N LYS A 274 21.39 -0.96 -18.98
CA LYS A 274 20.33 0.05 -19.01
C LYS A 274 20.25 0.84 -20.31
N ASN A 275 21.16 0.60 -21.26
CA ASN A 275 21.28 1.36 -22.50
C ASN A 275 21.43 2.88 -22.26
N ILE A 276 22.34 3.26 -21.37
CA ILE A 276 22.63 4.64 -20.99
C ILE A 276 24.09 4.94 -21.33
N GLU A 277 24.37 6.12 -21.87
CA GLU A 277 25.74 6.57 -22.11
C GLU A 277 26.40 7.09 -20.82
N ILE A 278 27.70 6.83 -20.66
CA ILE A 278 28.49 7.38 -19.56
C ILE A 278 28.97 8.76 -19.98
N PRO A 279 28.64 9.83 -19.24
CA PRO A 279 29.13 11.17 -19.55
C PRO A 279 30.66 11.24 -19.46
N GLN A 280 31.27 12.00 -20.37
CA GLN A 280 32.73 12.09 -20.51
C GLN A 280 33.41 12.56 -19.22
N GLU A 281 32.76 13.42 -18.45
CA GLU A 281 33.30 13.96 -17.19
C GLU A 281 33.60 12.85 -16.18
N PHE A 282 32.81 11.77 -16.16
CA PHE A 282 33.05 10.64 -15.26
C PHE A 282 34.15 9.72 -15.79
N ILE A 283 34.27 9.57 -17.12
CA ILE A 283 35.38 8.83 -17.75
C ILE A 283 36.70 9.52 -17.39
N ASP A 284 36.76 10.84 -17.58
CA ASP A 284 37.93 11.66 -17.28
C ASP A 284 38.26 11.66 -15.79
N LEU A 285 37.25 11.74 -14.93
CA LEU A 285 37.41 11.67 -13.47
C LEU A 285 38.11 10.38 -13.04
N PHE A 286 37.63 9.22 -13.49
CA PHE A 286 38.24 7.95 -13.11
C PHE A 286 39.61 7.75 -13.76
N ALA A 287 39.76 8.14 -15.03
CA ALA A 287 41.04 8.04 -15.75
C ALA A 287 42.16 8.83 -15.05
N LYS A 288 41.87 10.06 -14.58
CA LYS A 288 42.80 10.93 -13.83
C LYS A 288 43.39 10.23 -12.59
N HIS A 289 42.64 9.32 -11.98
CA HIS A 289 43.05 8.64 -10.74
C HIS A 289 43.60 7.23 -10.97
N LEU A 290 43.45 6.68 -12.17
CA LEU A 290 44.03 5.40 -12.58
C LEU A 290 45.43 5.58 -13.19
N VAL A 291 45.59 6.58 -14.06
CA VAL A 291 46.87 6.96 -14.68
C VAL A 291 47.65 7.85 -13.71
N ASP A 292 48.97 7.70 -13.60
CA ASP A 292 49.83 8.46 -12.66
C ASP A 292 49.83 9.98 -12.93
N GLY A 293 48.78 10.66 -12.46
CA GLY A 293 48.81 12.09 -12.13
C GLY A 293 48.76 13.09 -13.29
N ASN A 294 48.67 12.68 -14.55
CA ASN A 294 48.50 13.62 -15.66
C ASN A 294 47.05 13.59 -16.18
N PRO A 295 46.36 14.76 -16.28
CA PRO A 295 45.09 14.83 -16.99
C PRO A 295 45.32 14.39 -18.43
N LEU A 296 44.52 13.44 -18.92
CA LEU A 296 44.42 13.19 -20.35
C LEU A 296 43.99 14.52 -21.00
N LYS A 297 44.76 14.99 -21.98
CA LYS A 297 44.33 16.09 -22.84
C LYS A 297 42.91 15.76 -23.32
N PRO A 298 41.94 16.69 -23.24
CA PRO A 298 40.62 16.46 -23.78
C PRO A 298 40.76 15.99 -25.22
N SER A 299 40.28 14.80 -25.55
CA SER A 299 40.05 14.44 -26.94
C SER A 299 39.02 15.43 -27.46
N LEU A 300 39.48 16.37 -28.27
CA LEU A 300 38.64 17.32 -29.00
C LEU A 300 37.42 16.59 -29.57
N PRO A 301 36.20 17.15 -29.45
CA PRO A 301 35.04 16.53 -30.06
C PRO A 301 35.26 16.44 -31.58
N LEU A 302 34.96 15.25 -32.11
CA LEU A 302 34.86 14.98 -33.53
C LEU A 302 34.00 16.06 -34.18
N THR A 303 34.53 16.63 -35.25
CA THR A 303 33.89 17.59 -36.15
C THR A 303 32.43 17.24 -36.41
N THR A 304 31.51 17.98 -35.81
CA THR A 304 30.14 18.07 -36.32
C THR A 304 30.17 18.90 -37.60
N GLY A 305 29.53 18.36 -38.63
CA GLY A 305 29.71 18.74 -40.02
C GLY A 305 29.35 20.18 -40.37
N ASN A 306 29.88 20.55 -41.52
CA ASN A 306 29.57 21.73 -42.30
C ASN A 306 28.09 21.85 -42.67
N VAL A 307 27.71 23.12 -42.86
CA VAL A 307 26.61 23.71 -43.64
C VAL A 307 25.21 23.78 -42.99
N CYS A 308 24.89 24.96 -42.48
CA CYS A 308 23.65 25.66 -42.83
C CYS A 308 24.02 27.08 -43.24
N GLU A 309 24.07 27.34 -44.54
CA GLU A 309 23.71 28.65 -45.10
C GLU A 309 22.30 28.98 -44.61
N ASP A 310 22.10 30.13 -43.98
CA ASP A 310 21.06 31.09 -44.37
C ASP A 310 20.93 32.23 -43.34
N LEU A 311 20.78 33.44 -43.91
CA LEU A 311 20.32 34.72 -43.33
C LEU A 311 21.37 35.63 -42.66
N GLY A 312 21.78 36.66 -43.42
CA GLY A 312 22.44 37.87 -42.89
C GLY A 312 23.41 38.50 -43.88
#